data_AF-A0AAW7I989-F1
#
_entry.id   AF-A0AAW7I989-F1
#
_cell.length_a   1.000
_cell.length_b   1.000
_cell.length_c   1.000
_cell.angle_alpha   90.00
_cell.angle_beta   90.00
_cell.angle_gamma   90.00
#
_symmetry.space_group_name_H-M   'P 1'
#
loop_
_entity.id
_entity.type
_entity.pdbx_description
1 polymer ?
#
loop_
_entity_poly.entity_id
_entity_poly.type
_entity_poly.pdbx_seq_one_letter_code
_entity_poly.pdbx_strand_id
1 'polypeptide(L)'
;MKRRYGILALAVLSLLLLNLGWQYEPPQTPADAQASLRGVRQPQQAPAPPMTALMTRLTPAASGSQPTDPHPSWREMPQEMSQQLASEVGDSEQPLAERLANLSELESQWMSEGESLTRLQGRYAEALAQLASEGEQLTLAERLAALTRLQDEWAADHPDLAADLFNPDARLQQARQLWGDEELETLARHFLPADRAEASLAFAATRQQQLDQRGHYQQQLAELEQQLAASQGNMDPERWQQHREEVLGQFRRDFFAQAQGKP
;
A
#
# COMPACT_ATOMS: atom_id res chain seq x y z
N MET A 1 21.82 -6.87 -23.32
CA MET A 1 21.18 -7.12 -22.02
C MET A 1 20.74 -5.78 -21.41
N LYS A 2 19.60 -5.24 -21.86
CA LYS A 2 19.07 -3.93 -21.42
C LYS A 2 17.55 -4.01 -21.32
N ARG A 3 16.99 -4.59 -20.26
CA ARG A 3 15.54 -4.57 -19.96
C ARG A 3 15.26 -4.87 -18.48
N ARG A 4 15.73 -4.04 -17.54
CA ARG A 4 15.28 -4.11 -16.11
C ARG A 4 15.18 -2.76 -15.37
N TYR A 5 15.46 -1.62 -16.02
CA TYR A 5 15.40 -0.31 -15.37
C TYR A 5 14.02 0.38 -15.44
N GLY A 6 13.00 -0.28 -16.02
CA GLY A 6 11.66 0.29 -16.20
C GLY A 6 10.68 0.05 -15.05
N ILE A 7 11.05 -0.76 -14.04
CA ILE A 7 10.10 -1.17 -12.97
C ILE A 7 10.30 -0.35 -11.68
N LEU A 8 11.51 0.15 -11.42
CA LEU A 8 11.78 0.99 -10.25
C LEU A 8 11.21 2.41 -10.38
N ALA A 9 11.06 2.94 -11.60
CA ALA A 9 10.39 4.23 -11.84
C ALA A 9 8.86 4.16 -11.63
N LEU A 10 8.26 2.96 -11.70
CA LEU A 10 6.81 2.76 -11.48
C LEU A 10 6.43 2.60 -10.00
N ALA A 11 7.39 2.22 -9.14
CA ALA A 11 7.13 2.06 -7.71
C ALA A 11 6.97 3.41 -6.99
N VAL A 12 7.69 4.45 -7.43
CA VAL A 12 7.56 5.81 -6.87
C VAL A 12 6.29 6.51 -7.38
N LEU A 13 5.85 6.22 -8.62
CA LEU A 13 4.57 6.69 -9.17
C LEU A 13 3.36 6.16 -8.39
N SER A 14 3.50 4.96 -7.77
CA SER A 14 2.46 4.35 -6.95
C SER A 14 2.25 5.09 -5.62
N LEU A 15 3.30 5.72 -5.08
CA LEU A 15 3.23 6.53 -3.85
C LEU A 15 2.54 7.88 -4.08
N LEU A 16 2.54 8.38 -5.32
CA LEU A 16 1.91 9.67 -5.68
C LEU A 16 0.48 9.50 -6.24
N LEU A 17 0.19 8.42 -6.99
CA LEU A 17 -1.15 8.17 -7.56
C LEU A 17 -2.15 7.55 -6.55
N LEU A 18 -1.70 6.85 -5.50
CA LEU A 18 -2.59 6.36 -4.45
C LEU A 18 -3.11 7.47 -3.53
N ASN A 19 -2.53 8.68 -3.58
CA ASN A 19 -2.95 9.82 -2.76
C ASN A 19 -3.96 10.77 -3.44
N LEU A 20 -4.24 10.60 -4.75
CA LEU A 20 -5.16 11.46 -5.51
C LEU A 20 -6.32 10.72 -6.21
N GLY A 21 -6.32 9.38 -6.24
CA GLY A 21 -7.25 8.58 -7.07
C GLY A 21 -8.53 8.05 -6.42
N TRP A 22 -8.86 8.38 -5.16
CA TRP A 22 -10.11 7.91 -4.51
C TRP A 22 -11.05 9.07 -4.16
N GLN A 23 -11.50 9.81 -5.18
CA GLN A 23 -12.83 10.40 -5.14
C GLN A 23 -13.82 9.32 -5.57
N TYR A 24 -14.43 8.66 -4.58
CA TYR A 24 -15.58 7.80 -4.82
C TYR A 24 -16.76 8.70 -5.17
N GLU A 25 -17.00 8.91 -6.46
CA GLU A 25 -18.31 9.37 -6.93
C GLU A 25 -19.27 8.17 -6.80
N PRO A 26 -20.26 8.20 -5.90
CA PRO A 26 -21.18 7.08 -5.77
C PRO A 26 -22.06 7.02 -7.02
N PRO A 27 -22.28 5.85 -7.64
CA PRO A 27 -23.34 5.73 -8.62
C PRO A 27 -24.66 6.02 -7.91
N GLN A 28 -25.34 7.08 -8.34
CA GLN A 28 -26.74 7.29 -7.98
C GLN A 28 -27.56 6.17 -8.61
N THR A 29 -27.94 5.18 -7.81
CA THR A 29 -29.09 4.34 -8.11
C THR A 29 -30.30 4.90 -7.37
N PRO A 30 -31.45 5.04 -8.05
CA PRO A 30 -32.63 5.68 -7.50
C PRO A 30 -33.17 4.89 -6.31
N ALA A 31 -33.68 5.65 -5.34
CA ALA A 31 -34.53 5.15 -4.27
C ALA A 31 -35.72 4.38 -4.88
N ASP A 32 -35.81 3.09 -4.56
CA ASP A 32 -37.06 2.40 -4.19
C ASP A 32 -36.77 0.89 -4.04
N ALA A 33 -36.54 0.46 -2.80
CA ALA A 33 -36.91 -0.85 -2.25
C ALA A 33 -36.35 -0.99 -0.84
N GLN A 34 -36.94 -0.27 0.12
CA GLN A 34 -36.99 -0.78 1.48
C GLN A 34 -37.78 -2.09 1.47
N ALA A 35 -37.19 -3.17 1.99
CA ALA A 35 -37.77 -3.97 3.06
C ALA A 35 -37.19 -5.39 3.06
N SER A 36 -36.94 -5.88 4.27
CA SER A 36 -36.73 -7.29 4.62
C SER A 36 -35.28 -7.77 4.53
N LEU A 37 -34.54 -7.65 5.64
CA LEU A 37 -34.49 -8.71 6.66
C LEU A 37 -33.53 -8.30 7.78
N ARG A 38 -34.12 -8.19 8.96
CA ARG A 38 -33.47 -7.91 10.23
C ARG A 38 -32.93 -9.23 10.79
N GLY A 39 -31.62 -9.29 11.07
CA GLY A 39 -31.08 -10.18 12.10
C GLY A 39 -29.94 -11.12 11.68
N VAL A 40 -28.69 -10.66 11.81
CA VAL A 40 -27.60 -11.32 12.55
C VAL A 40 -26.67 -10.19 13.03
N ARG A 41 -26.48 -10.04 14.35
CA ARG A 41 -25.47 -9.14 14.92
C ARG A 41 -24.09 -9.76 14.73
N GLN A 42 -23.32 -9.26 13.76
CA GLN A 42 -21.86 -9.38 13.78
C GLN A 42 -21.31 -8.42 14.85
N PRO A 43 -20.20 -8.76 15.55
CA PRO A 43 -19.47 -7.76 16.30
C PRO A 43 -19.01 -6.70 15.30
N GLN A 44 -19.57 -5.51 15.49
CA GLN A 44 -19.30 -4.31 14.71
C GLN A 44 -17.81 -4.02 14.84
N GLN A 45 -17.04 -4.35 13.79
CA GLN A 45 -15.74 -3.77 13.55
C GLN A 45 -15.95 -2.25 13.60
N ALA A 46 -15.42 -1.60 14.62
CA ALA A 46 -15.02 -0.22 14.44
C ALA A 46 -13.97 -0.27 13.32
N PRO A 47 -14.23 0.31 12.14
CA PRO A 47 -13.15 0.52 11.20
C PRO A 47 -12.09 1.30 11.96
N ALA A 48 -10.87 0.77 12.03
CA ALA A 48 -9.73 1.59 12.37
C ALA A 48 -9.82 2.82 11.46
N PRO A 49 -9.78 4.03 12.02
CA PRO A 49 -9.94 5.21 11.22
C PRO A 49 -8.90 5.15 10.09
N PRO A 50 -9.28 5.48 8.84
CA PRO A 50 -8.32 5.57 7.75
C PRO A 50 -7.21 6.53 8.17
N MET A 51 -5.98 6.33 7.70
CA MET A 51 -4.85 7.23 7.96
C MET A 51 -5.17 8.71 7.65
N THR A 52 -6.21 8.99 6.86
CA THR A 52 -6.78 10.33 6.66
C THR A 52 -7.25 11.01 7.95
N ALA A 53 -7.72 10.26 8.96
CA ALA A 53 -8.15 10.82 10.24
C ALA A 53 -6.99 11.06 11.22
N LEU A 54 -5.83 10.44 11.00
CA LEU A 54 -4.60 10.80 11.71
C LEU A 54 -4.08 12.16 11.18
N MET A 55 -4.28 12.46 9.90
CA MET A 55 -3.80 13.72 9.30
C MET A 55 -4.75 14.92 9.42
N THR A 56 -6.03 14.74 9.79
CA THR A 56 -6.90 15.88 10.15
C THR A 56 -6.51 16.49 11.52
N ARG A 57 -5.71 15.78 12.33
CA ARG A 57 -5.25 16.25 13.65
C ARG A 57 -4.05 17.20 13.63
N LEU A 58 -3.52 17.51 12.45
CA LEU A 58 -2.44 18.50 12.29
C LEU A 58 -2.96 19.93 12.07
N THR A 59 -4.29 20.15 12.09
CA THR A 59 -4.80 21.52 12.27
C THR A 59 -4.81 21.85 13.76
N PRO A 60 -4.08 22.89 14.22
CA PRO A 60 -4.18 23.29 15.60
C PRO A 60 -5.58 23.88 15.82
N ALA A 61 -6.41 23.17 16.58
CA ALA A 61 -7.53 23.79 17.27
C ALA A 61 -6.93 24.85 18.18
N ALA A 62 -7.22 26.12 17.91
CA ALA A 62 -6.84 27.24 18.76
C ALA A 62 -7.36 26.97 20.18
N SER A 63 -6.49 26.47 21.04
CA SER A 63 -6.70 26.39 22.48
C SER A 63 -5.41 26.84 23.13
N GLY A 64 -5.53 27.97 23.82
CA GLY A 64 -4.43 28.64 24.50
C GLY A 64 -3.73 27.68 25.45
N SER A 65 -2.51 27.35 25.09
CA SER A 65 -1.47 26.81 25.96
C SER A 65 -0.17 27.15 25.25
N GLN A 66 0.70 27.94 25.88
CA GLN A 66 2.00 28.29 25.31
C GLN A 66 2.76 26.98 25.00
N PRO A 67 3.11 26.71 23.73
CA PRO A 67 3.97 25.58 23.41
C PRO A 67 5.40 26.02 23.68
N THR A 68 6.07 25.30 24.58
CA THR A 68 7.54 25.29 24.63
C THR A 68 8.00 24.22 23.65
N ASP A 69 7.54 24.29 22.40
CA ASP A 69 7.90 23.30 21.39
C ASP A 69 9.24 23.68 20.75
N PRO A 70 10.14 22.72 20.52
CA PRO A 70 11.30 22.96 19.68
C PRO A 70 10.83 23.42 18.30
N HIS A 71 11.56 24.34 17.68
CA HIS A 71 11.28 24.77 16.32
C HIS A 71 11.15 23.54 15.40
N PRO A 72 10.09 23.44 14.58
CA PRO A 72 9.90 22.30 13.69
C PRO A 72 11.09 22.17 12.74
N SER A 73 11.50 20.94 12.44
CA SER A 73 12.70 20.67 11.61
C SER A 73 12.47 21.00 10.13
N TRP A 74 11.22 21.32 9.77
CA TRP A 74 10.77 21.74 8.46
C TRP A 74 9.86 22.98 8.60
N ARG A 75 9.69 23.72 7.50
CA ARG A 75 8.90 24.94 7.49
C ARG A 75 7.54 24.71 6.86
N GLU A 76 6.50 25.10 7.59
CA GLU A 76 5.12 25.07 7.08
C GLU A 76 4.96 26.13 5.99
N MET A 77 4.44 25.71 4.82
CA MET A 77 4.21 26.58 3.67
C MET A 77 2.71 26.79 3.44
N PRO A 78 2.33 27.93 2.81
CA PRO A 78 0.98 28.12 2.32
C PRO A 78 0.52 26.95 1.45
N GLN A 79 -0.73 26.53 1.64
CA GLN A 79 -1.26 25.33 1.01
C GLN A 79 -1.21 25.38 -0.53
N GLU A 80 -1.33 26.57 -1.12
CA GLU A 80 -1.21 26.80 -2.57
C GLU A 80 0.21 26.47 -3.07
N MET A 81 1.25 26.91 -2.34
CA MET A 81 2.65 26.60 -2.68
C MET A 81 2.94 25.11 -2.51
N SER A 82 2.41 24.49 -1.46
CA SER A 82 2.55 23.04 -1.25
C SER A 82 1.92 22.21 -2.37
N GLN A 83 0.75 22.64 -2.86
CA GLN A 83 0.08 22.00 -3.99
C GLN A 83 0.86 22.21 -5.28
N GLN A 84 1.40 23.41 -5.50
CA GLN A 84 2.24 23.68 -6.67
C GLN A 84 3.49 22.80 -6.68
N LEU A 85 4.16 22.61 -5.54
CA LEU A 85 5.32 21.71 -5.43
C LEU A 85 4.92 20.24 -5.64
N ALA A 86 3.81 19.81 -5.05
CA ALA A 86 3.32 18.44 -5.22
C ALA A 86 2.96 18.16 -6.68
N SER A 87 2.34 19.11 -7.39
CA SER A 87 2.05 19.01 -8.82
C SER A 87 3.33 18.97 -9.65
N GLU A 88 4.32 19.81 -9.36
CA GLU A 88 5.59 19.83 -10.11
C GLU A 88 6.38 18.52 -9.95
N VAL A 89 6.30 17.89 -8.78
CA VAL A 89 6.86 16.55 -8.54
C VAL A 89 6.06 15.48 -9.29
N GLY A 90 4.74 15.60 -9.33
CA GLY A 90 3.84 14.63 -9.96
C GLY A 90 3.88 14.64 -11.49
N ASP A 91 3.99 15.82 -12.09
CA ASP A 91 3.94 16.02 -13.54
C ASP A 91 5.31 15.90 -14.23
N SER A 92 6.40 15.94 -13.47
CA SER A 92 7.76 15.86 -14.01
C SER A 92 8.22 14.41 -14.23
N GLU A 93 8.60 14.09 -15.47
CA GLU A 93 9.24 12.81 -15.85
C GLU A 93 10.75 12.77 -15.49
N GLN A 94 11.28 13.82 -14.87
CA GLN A 94 12.71 13.91 -14.55
C GLN A 94 13.12 12.94 -13.42
N PRO A 95 14.39 12.48 -13.39
CA PRO A 95 14.96 11.75 -12.27
C PRO A 95 14.76 12.48 -10.93
N LEU A 96 14.63 11.73 -9.84
CA LEU A 96 14.38 12.29 -8.51
C LEU A 96 15.42 13.34 -8.08
N ALA A 97 16.71 13.08 -8.34
CA ALA A 97 17.80 14.01 -8.04
C ALA A 97 17.64 15.37 -8.75
N GLU A 98 17.23 15.35 -10.03
CA GLU A 98 16.97 16.56 -10.81
C GLU A 98 15.73 17.30 -10.30
N ARG A 99 14.67 16.56 -9.95
CA ARG A 99 13.46 17.15 -9.32
C ARG A 99 13.79 17.82 -7.99
N LEU A 100 14.63 17.20 -7.15
CA LEU A 100 15.07 17.79 -5.89
C LEU A 100 15.88 19.06 -6.08
N ALA A 101 16.74 19.12 -7.10
CA ALA A 101 17.47 20.33 -7.44
C ALA A 101 16.51 21.45 -7.86
N ASN A 102 15.52 21.16 -8.71
CA ASN A 102 14.51 22.14 -9.15
C ASN A 102 13.64 22.63 -7.99
N LEU A 103 13.18 21.71 -7.12
CA LEU A 103 12.45 22.06 -5.90
C LEU A 103 13.28 22.98 -5.00
N SER A 104 14.58 22.71 -4.87
CA SER A 104 15.45 23.55 -4.06
C SER A 104 15.56 24.98 -4.57
N GLU A 105 15.61 25.16 -5.88
CA GLU A 105 15.64 26.47 -6.53
C GLU A 105 14.31 27.19 -6.36
N LEU A 106 13.19 26.50 -6.58
CA LEU A 106 11.84 27.04 -6.43
C LEU A 106 11.55 27.46 -4.97
N GLU A 107 11.91 26.62 -4.01
CA GLU A 107 11.77 26.94 -2.58
C GLU A 107 12.64 28.12 -2.17
N SER A 108 13.85 28.25 -2.70
CA SER A 108 14.74 29.39 -2.39
C SER A 108 14.17 30.74 -2.84
N GLN A 109 13.27 30.75 -3.83
CA GLN A 109 12.57 31.95 -4.29
C GLN A 109 11.44 32.36 -3.33
N TRP A 110 10.86 31.39 -2.61
CA TRP A 110 9.72 31.61 -1.72
C TRP A 110 10.12 31.70 -0.25
N MET A 111 11.20 31.02 0.15
CA MET A 111 11.67 30.92 1.51
C MET A 111 13.17 31.18 1.59
N SER A 112 13.55 32.05 2.51
CA SER A 112 14.96 32.39 2.76
C SER A 112 15.69 31.35 3.62
N GLU A 113 14.95 30.64 4.49
CA GLU A 113 15.49 29.68 5.45
C GLU A 113 14.49 28.55 5.76
N GLY A 114 15.02 27.34 5.98
CA GLY A 114 14.25 26.14 6.25
C GLY A 114 13.99 25.30 4.99
N GLU A 115 13.70 24.01 5.20
CA GLU A 115 13.34 23.06 4.15
C GLU A 115 11.84 22.76 4.22
N SER A 116 11.18 22.59 3.07
CA SER A 116 9.79 22.15 3.07
C SER A 116 9.68 20.65 3.39
N LEU A 117 8.51 20.23 3.89
CA LEU A 117 8.23 18.81 4.08
C LEU A 117 8.34 18.00 2.78
N THR A 118 7.94 18.59 1.63
CA THR A 118 8.02 17.92 0.32
C THR A 118 9.47 17.62 -0.07
N ARG A 119 10.36 18.60 0.12
CA ARG A 119 11.78 18.43 -0.21
C ARG A 119 12.48 17.48 0.76
N LEU A 120 12.14 17.56 2.04
CA LEU A 120 12.61 16.62 3.06
C LEU A 120 12.24 15.17 2.70
N GLN A 121 10.98 14.94 2.34
CA GLN A 121 10.50 13.62 1.90
C GLN A 121 11.20 13.15 0.62
N GLY A 122 11.45 14.05 -0.33
CA GLY A 122 12.16 13.72 -1.55
C GLY A 122 13.62 13.31 -1.29
N ARG A 123 14.33 14.01 -0.39
CA ARG A 123 15.69 13.63 0.03
C ARG A 123 15.73 12.28 0.74
N TYR A 124 14.74 11.99 1.57
CA TYR A 124 14.64 10.68 2.20
C TYR A 124 14.41 9.58 1.16
N ALA A 125 13.52 9.83 0.18
CA ALA A 125 13.28 8.89 -0.91
C ALA A 125 14.54 8.66 -1.78
N GLU A 126 15.36 9.70 -2.00
CA GLU A 126 16.65 9.57 -2.67
C GLU A 126 17.63 8.72 -1.86
N ALA A 127 17.73 8.95 -0.55
CA ALA A 127 18.56 8.13 0.34
C ALA A 127 18.13 6.65 0.36
N LEU A 128 16.81 6.40 0.36
CA LEU A 128 16.26 5.05 0.26
C LEU A 128 16.57 4.39 -1.09
N ALA A 129 16.50 5.14 -2.19
CA ALA A 129 16.85 4.64 -3.51
C ALA A 129 18.34 4.30 -3.63
N GLN A 130 19.20 5.15 -3.05
CA GLN A 130 20.63 4.89 -2.97
C GLN A 130 20.91 3.63 -2.14
N LEU A 131 20.29 3.51 -0.97
CA LEU A 131 20.38 2.33 -0.12
C LEU A 131 19.93 1.05 -0.85
N ALA A 132 18.85 1.11 -1.63
CA ALA A 132 18.39 -0.02 -2.42
C ALA A 132 19.43 -0.44 -3.49
N SER A 133 20.02 0.54 -4.17
CA SER A 133 21.06 0.30 -5.18
C SER A 133 22.34 -0.28 -4.58
N GLU A 134 22.80 0.25 -3.45
CA GLU A 134 24.00 -0.25 -2.75
C GLU A 134 23.74 -1.62 -2.11
N GLY A 135 22.50 -1.84 -1.66
CA GLY A 135 22.06 -3.04 -0.99
C GLY A 135 21.94 -4.27 -1.89
N GLU A 136 21.98 -4.15 -3.22
CA GLU A 136 21.78 -5.29 -4.14
C GLU A 136 22.74 -6.46 -3.87
N GLN A 137 23.98 -6.17 -3.45
CA GLN A 137 25.02 -7.16 -3.18
C GLN A 137 25.12 -7.57 -1.71
N LEU A 138 24.40 -6.87 -0.82
CA LEU A 138 24.43 -7.11 0.61
C LEU A 138 23.52 -8.29 0.98
N THR A 139 23.83 -8.96 2.08
CA THR A 139 22.92 -9.91 2.73
C THR A 139 21.70 -9.19 3.31
N LEU A 140 20.61 -9.92 3.56
CA LEU A 140 19.41 -9.34 4.17
C LEU A 140 19.70 -8.65 5.51
N ALA A 141 20.55 -9.26 6.35
CA ALA A 141 20.93 -8.70 7.65
C ALA A 141 21.68 -7.37 7.51
N GLU A 142 22.61 -7.28 6.54
CA GLU A 142 23.36 -6.04 6.26
C GLU A 142 22.44 -4.94 5.70
N ARG A 143 21.53 -5.30 4.78
CA ARG A 143 20.50 -4.40 4.27
C ARG A 143 19.62 -3.85 5.39
N LEU A 144 19.19 -4.70 6.31
CA LEU A 144 18.38 -4.31 7.47
C LEU A 144 19.13 -3.40 8.43
N ALA A 145 20.40 -3.70 8.71
CA ALA A 145 21.24 -2.85 9.55
C ALA A 145 21.43 -1.47 8.91
N ALA A 146 21.68 -1.40 7.61
CA ALA A 146 21.86 -0.16 6.87
C ALA A 146 20.55 0.67 6.82
N LEU A 147 19.41 0.03 6.58
CA LEU A 147 18.10 0.70 6.62
C LEU A 147 17.78 1.25 8.03
N THR A 148 18.00 0.43 9.06
CA THR A 148 17.76 0.83 10.45
C THR A 148 18.62 2.02 10.83
N ARG A 149 19.90 2.00 10.45
CA ARG A 149 20.83 3.11 10.67
C ARG A 149 20.36 4.39 9.99
N LEU A 150 19.98 4.32 8.71
CA LEU A 150 19.44 5.47 7.98
C LEU A 150 18.20 6.03 8.68
N GLN A 151 17.26 5.17 9.07
CA GLN A 151 16.03 5.58 9.76
C GLN A 151 16.31 6.22 11.13
N ASP A 152 17.30 5.71 11.87
CA ASP A 152 17.68 6.26 13.17
C ASP A 152 18.40 7.61 13.04
N GLU A 153 19.27 7.77 12.02
CA GLU A 153 19.91 9.05 11.69
C GLU A 153 18.85 10.11 11.34
N TRP A 154 17.89 9.76 10.46
CA TRP A 154 16.80 10.67 10.10
C TRP A 154 15.85 10.99 11.25
N ALA A 155 15.53 10.02 12.11
CA ALA A 155 14.71 10.27 13.29
C ALA A 155 15.42 11.16 14.33
N ALA A 156 16.75 11.11 14.40
CA ALA A 156 17.54 12.00 15.25
C ALA A 156 17.60 13.43 14.69
N ASP A 157 17.72 13.57 13.37
CA ASP A 157 17.76 14.87 12.69
C ASP A 157 16.38 15.54 12.64
N HIS A 158 15.30 14.75 12.62
CA HIS A 158 13.90 15.21 12.50
C HIS A 158 13.02 14.62 13.62
N PRO A 159 13.25 15.00 14.90
CA PRO A 159 12.56 14.39 16.04
C PRO A 159 11.05 14.69 16.06
N ASP A 160 10.62 15.79 15.45
CA ASP A 160 9.22 16.18 15.30
C ASP A 160 8.44 15.26 14.34
N LEU A 161 9.13 14.62 13.39
CA LEU A 161 8.53 13.69 12.44
C LEU A 161 8.74 12.21 12.82
N ALA A 162 9.62 11.95 13.80
CA ALA A 162 10.02 10.60 14.20
C ALA A 162 8.84 9.69 14.58
N ALA A 163 7.89 10.23 15.34
CA ALA A 163 6.74 9.45 15.82
C ALA A 163 5.81 9.01 14.67
N ASP A 164 5.68 9.81 13.62
CA ASP A 164 4.73 9.54 12.54
C ASP A 164 5.39 8.78 11.38
N LEU A 165 6.62 9.15 11.00
CA LEU A 165 7.30 8.61 9.81
C LEU A 165 8.23 7.43 10.13
N PHE A 166 8.66 7.30 11.39
CA PHE A 166 9.65 6.30 11.81
C PHE A 166 9.15 5.44 12.98
N ASN A 167 7.83 5.33 13.18
CA ASN A 167 7.26 4.30 14.05
C ASN A 167 7.46 2.89 13.47
N PRO A 168 7.34 1.83 14.32
CA PRO A 168 7.53 0.44 13.91
C PRO A 168 6.80 0.03 12.62
N ASP A 169 5.53 0.43 12.51
CA ASP A 169 4.68 0.09 11.37
C ASP A 169 5.14 0.80 10.07
N ALA A 170 5.51 2.08 10.17
CA ALA A 170 6.06 2.85 9.05
C ALA A 170 7.42 2.30 8.60
N ARG A 171 8.31 1.94 9.53
CA ARG A 171 9.61 1.33 9.20
C ARG A 171 9.45 -0.01 8.49
N LEU A 172 8.53 -0.86 8.95
CA LEU A 172 8.18 -2.11 8.26
C LEU A 172 7.65 -1.83 6.86
N GLN A 173 6.73 -0.88 6.70
CA GLN A 173 6.17 -0.54 5.40
C GLN A 173 7.25 -0.07 4.41
N GLN A 174 8.19 0.77 4.87
CA GLN A 174 9.32 1.22 4.06
C GLN A 174 10.20 0.04 3.62
N ALA A 175 10.54 -0.89 4.52
CA ALA A 175 11.33 -2.08 4.18
C ALA A 175 10.63 -2.96 3.13
N ARG A 176 9.31 -3.14 3.25
CA ARG A 176 8.49 -3.89 2.30
C ARG A 176 8.41 -3.22 0.93
N GLN A 177 8.44 -1.89 0.86
CA GLN A 177 8.49 -1.16 -0.40
C GLN A 177 9.84 -1.33 -1.12
N LEU A 178 10.94 -1.46 -0.37
CA LEU A 178 12.27 -1.63 -0.95
C LEU A 178 12.53 -3.04 -1.48
N TRP A 179 12.12 -4.06 -0.72
CA TRP A 179 12.50 -5.45 -0.99
C TRP A 179 11.33 -6.40 -1.22
N GLY A 180 10.09 -5.92 -1.12
CA GLY A 180 8.89 -6.73 -1.29
C GLY A 180 8.50 -7.54 -0.05
N ASP A 181 7.57 -8.47 -0.25
CA ASP A 181 6.98 -9.30 0.82
C ASP A 181 7.63 -10.69 0.95
N GLU A 182 8.65 -11.02 0.13
CA GLU A 182 9.31 -12.33 0.17
C GLU A 182 9.94 -12.61 1.55
N GLU A 183 10.50 -11.59 2.17
CA GLU A 183 11.18 -11.66 3.47
C GLU A 183 10.31 -11.15 4.63
N LEU A 184 8.99 -11.07 4.44
CA LEU A 184 8.05 -10.43 5.39
C LEU A 184 8.20 -10.94 6.83
N GLU A 185 8.49 -12.22 7.02
CA GLU A 185 8.75 -12.82 8.34
C GLU A 185 9.93 -12.18 9.05
N THR A 186 11.06 -12.07 8.37
CA THR A 186 12.27 -11.42 8.90
C THR A 186 12.02 -9.93 9.13
N LEU A 187 11.38 -9.25 8.18
CA LEU A 187 11.09 -7.81 8.28
C LEU A 187 10.14 -7.51 9.46
N ALA A 188 9.05 -8.27 9.60
CA ALA A 188 8.06 -8.06 10.65
C ALA A 188 8.67 -8.29 12.04
N ARG A 189 9.48 -9.34 12.21
CA ARG A 189 10.14 -9.60 13.50
C ARG A 189 11.24 -8.59 13.83
N HIS A 190 11.84 -7.95 12.82
CA HIS A 190 12.87 -6.93 13.03
C HIS A 190 12.26 -5.60 13.49
N PHE A 191 11.18 -5.15 12.83
CA PHE A 191 10.62 -3.82 13.07
C PHE A 191 9.48 -3.79 14.10
N LEU A 192 8.68 -4.86 14.22
CA LEU A 192 7.50 -4.87 15.07
C LEU A 192 7.75 -5.56 16.42
N PRO A 193 6.99 -5.18 17.46
CA PRO A 193 6.87 -5.98 18.68
C PRO A 193 6.36 -7.39 18.37
N ALA A 194 6.78 -8.39 19.16
CA ALA A 194 6.49 -9.82 18.92
C ALA A 194 5.02 -10.13 18.62
N ASP A 195 4.09 -9.69 19.48
CA ASP A 195 2.64 -9.92 19.30
C ASP A 195 2.12 -9.35 17.98
N ARG A 196 2.64 -8.19 17.56
CA ARG A 196 2.23 -7.54 16.31
C ARG A 196 2.85 -8.23 15.10
N ALA A 197 4.11 -8.65 15.20
CA ALA A 197 4.78 -9.42 14.15
C ALA A 197 3.99 -10.72 13.86
N GLU A 198 3.60 -11.45 14.91
CA GLU A 198 2.79 -12.67 14.78
C GLU A 198 1.42 -12.39 14.14
N ALA A 199 0.73 -11.34 14.57
CA ALA A 199 -0.56 -10.95 13.99
C ALA A 199 -0.43 -10.59 12.49
N SER A 200 0.62 -9.85 12.11
CA SER A 200 0.89 -9.51 10.71
C SER A 200 1.17 -10.77 9.86
N LEU A 201 1.94 -11.72 10.40
CA LEU A 201 2.25 -12.97 9.70
C LEU A 201 1.03 -13.88 9.56
N ALA A 202 0.21 -14.00 10.60
CA ALA A 202 -1.04 -14.76 10.53
C ALA A 202 -2.01 -14.18 9.49
N PHE A 203 -2.09 -12.85 9.42
CA PHE A 203 -2.88 -12.17 8.39
C PHE A 203 -2.33 -12.43 6.98
N ALA A 204 -1.02 -12.33 6.77
CA ALA A 204 -0.38 -12.62 5.49
C ALA A 204 -0.61 -14.07 5.05
N ALA A 205 -0.47 -15.03 5.97
CA ALA A 205 -0.73 -16.44 5.72
C ALA A 205 -2.20 -16.68 5.31
N THR A 206 -3.16 -16.05 6.00
CA THR A 206 -4.58 -16.15 5.66
C THR A 206 -4.85 -15.60 4.26
N ARG A 207 -4.25 -14.46 3.90
CA ARG A 207 -4.38 -13.88 2.56
C ARG A 207 -3.79 -14.81 1.49
N GLN A 208 -2.61 -15.36 1.72
CA GLN A 208 -1.97 -16.29 0.80
C GLN A 208 -2.86 -17.52 0.58
N GLN A 209 -3.39 -18.10 1.65
CA GLN A 209 -4.32 -19.23 1.56
C GLN A 209 -5.57 -18.91 0.72
N GLN A 210 -6.09 -17.68 0.78
CA GLN A 210 -7.22 -17.25 -0.07
C GLN A 210 -6.81 -17.12 -1.53
N LEU A 211 -5.63 -16.59 -1.82
CA LEU A 211 -5.09 -16.48 -3.18
C LEU A 211 -4.85 -17.88 -3.78
N ASP A 212 -4.25 -18.78 -3.01
CA ASP A 212 -4.03 -20.15 -3.42
C ASP A 212 -5.37 -20.84 -3.72
N GLN A 213 -6.37 -20.73 -2.84
CA GLN A 213 -7.70 -21.27 -3.09
C GLN A 213 -8.33 -20.72 -4.38
N ARG A 214 -8.18 -19.43 -4.65
CA ARG A 214 -8.65 -18.81 -5.91
C ARG A 214 -7.90 -19.34 -7.12
N GLY A 215 -6.59 -19.52 -7.02
CA GLY A 215 -5.76 -20.10 -8.08
C GLY A 215 -6.17 -21.55 -8.39
N HIS A 216 -6.33 -22.38 -7.37
CA HIS A 216 -6.79 -23.77 -7.50
C HIS A 216 -8.19 -23.84 -8.13
N TYR A 217 -9.11 -22.98 -7.69
CA TYR A 217 -10.44 -22.86 -8.28
C TYR A 217 -10.38 -22.54 -9.78
N GLN A 218 -9.57 -21.54 -10.17
CA GLN A 218 -9.43 -21.12 -11.55
C GLN A 218 -8.83 -22.21 -12.43
N GLN A 219 -7.83 -22.94 -11.93
CA GLN A 219 -7.21 -24.04 -12.65
C GLN A 219 -8.22 -25.17 -12.90
N GLN A 220 -8.93 -25.62 -11.85
CA GLN A 220 -9.92 -26.69 -11.99
C GLN A 220 -11.10 -26.28 -12.89
N LEU A 221 -11.51 -25.01 -12.82
CA LEU A 221 -12.53 -24.48 -13.71
C LEU A 221 -12.08 -24.54 -15.17
N ALA A 222 -10.85 -24.13 -15.47
CA ALA A 222 -10.31 -24.16 -16.82
C ALA A 222 -10.20 -25.60 -17.37
N GLU A 223 -9.73 -26.55 -16.55
CA GLU A 223 -9.67 -27.97 -16.90
C GLU A 223 -11.07 -28.54 -17.19
N LEU A 224 -12.07 -28.19 -16.37
CA LEU A 224 -13.46 -28.62 -16.56
C LEU A 224 -14.07 -28.03 -17.83
N GLU A 225 -13.83 -26.76 -18.11
CA GLU A 225 -14.31 -26.13 -19.35
C GLU A 225 -13.67 -26.75 -20.58
N GLN A 226 -12.39 -27.14 -20.53
CA GLN A 226 -11.73 -27.84 -21.62
C GLN A 226 -12.35 -29.23 -21.87
N GLN A 227 -12.70 -29.96 -20.81
CA GLN A 227 -13.38 -31.25 -20.91
C GLN A 227 -14.79 -31.09 -21.51
N LEU A 228 -15.54 -30.06 -21.10
CA LEU A 228 -16.87 -29.76 -21.63
C LEU A 228 -16.85 -29.29 -23.09
N ALA A 229 -15.80 -28.57 -23.51
CA ALA A 229 -15.59 -28.21 -24.90
C ALA A 229 -15.30 -29.46 -25.76
N ALA A 230 -14.48 -30.39 -25.25
CA ALA A 230 -14.20 -31.65 -25.94
C ALA A 230 -15.43 -32.57 -26.07
N SER A 231 -16.39 -32.51 -25.14
CA SER A 231 -17.62 -33.30 -25.19
C SER A 231 -18.72 -32.72 -26.09
N GLN A 232 -18.54 -31.49 -26.61
CA GLN A 232 -19.55 -30.77 -27.40
C GLN A 232 -19.97 -31.50 -28.67
N GLY A 233 -19.02 -32.11 -29.38
CA GLY A 233 -19.26 -32.77 -30.67
C GLY A 233 -20.24 -33.94 -30.63
N ASN A 234 -20.63 -34.41 -29.45
CA ASN A 234 -21.49 -35.58 -29.26
C ASN A 234 -22.96 -35.22 -28.87
N MET A 235 -23.33 -33.94 -28.78
CA MET A 235 -24.65 -33.52 -28.28
C MET A 235 -25.29 -32.40 -29.11
N ASP A 236 -26.63 -32.31 -29.07
CA ASP A 236 -27.38 -31.14 -29.55
C ASP A 236 -26.96 -29.87 -28.80
N PRO A 237 -26.90 -28.70 -29.46
CA PRO A 237 -26.38 -27.46 -28.87
C PRO A 237 -27.17 -26.95 -27.65
N GLU A 238 -28.51 -27.10 -27.63
CA GLU A 238 -29.33 -26.73 -26.48
C GLU A 238 -29.11 -27.67 -25.28
N ARG A 239 -29.00 -28.98 -25.55
CA ARG A 239 -28.72 -29.98 -24.50
C ARG A 239 -27.31 -29.82 -23.94
N TRP A 240 -26.36 -29.45 -24.79
CA TRP A 240 -25.00 -29.16 -24.36
C TRP A 240 -24.94 -27.93 -23.44
N GLN A 241 -25.68 -26.86 -23.75
CA GLN A 241 -25.69 -25.67 -22.89
C GLN A 241 -26.25 -25.98 -21.50
N GLN A 242 -27.38 -26.71 -21.45
CA GLN A 242 -27.96 -27.16 -20.17
C GLN A 242 -26.99 -28.03 -19.37
N HIS A 243 -26.34 -28.99 -20.04
CA HIS A 243 -25.36 -29.86 -19.39
C HIS A 243 -24.15 -29.09 -18.87
N ARG A 244 -23.60 -28.13 -19.64
CA ARG A 244 -22.49 -27.27 -19.21
C ARG A 244 -22.87 -26.47 -17.96
N GLU A 245 -24.03 -25.83 -17.95
CA GLU A 245 -24.48 -25.04 -16.80
C GLU A 245 -24.69 -25.90 -15.55
N GLU A 246 -25.25 -27.10 -15.71
CA GLU A 246 -25.46 -28.05 -14.63
C GLU A 246 -24.12 -28.51 -14.02
N VAL A 247 -23.16 -28.90 -14.87
CA VAL A 247 -21.82 -29.35 -14.45
C VAL A 247 -21.04 -28.22 -13.78
N LEU A 248 -21.05 -27.01 -14.35
CA LEU A 248 -20.40 -25.84 -13.74
C LEU A 248 -21.08 -25.38 -12.44
N GLY A 249 -22.40 -25.54 -12.34
CA GLY A 249 -23.16 -25.28 -11.13
C GLY A 249 -22.84 -26.27 -10.00
N GLN A 250 -22.76 -27.56 -10.35
CA GLN A 250 -22.37 -28.64 -9.44
C GLN A 250 -20.95 -28.44 -8.91
N PHE A 251 -19.99 -28.22 -9.83
CA PHE A 251 -18.59 -27.96 -9.48
C PHE A 251 -18.43 -26.81 -8.48
N ARG A 252 -19.09 -25.66 -8.71
CA ARG A 252 -19.03 -24.51 -7.79
C ARG A 252 -19.54 -24.86 -6.39
N ARG A 253 -20.67 -25.55 -6.30
CA ARG A 253 -21.24 -25.97 -5.00
C ARG A 253 -20.28 -26.91 -4.26
N ASP A 254 -19.77 -27.92 -4.96
CA ASP A 254 -18.91 -28.94 -4.36
C ASP A 254 -17.55 -28.36 -3.92
N PHE A 255 -16.96 -27.48 -4.73
CA PHE A 255 -15.69 -26.81 -4.41
C PHE A 255 -15.79 -25.96 -3.14
N PHE A 256 -16.82 -25.11 -3.04
CA PHE A 256 -16.98 -24.25 -1.85
C PHE A 256 -17.51 -25.02 -0.63
N ALA A 257 -18.28 -26.10 -0.81
CA ALA A 257 -18.69 -26.98 0.29
C ALA A 257 -17.49 -27.71 0.90
N GLN A 258 -16.53 -28.17 0.09
CA GLN A 258 -15.28 -28.77 0.57
C GLN A 258 -14.37 -27.75 1.27
N ALA A 259 -14.37 -26.49 0.81
CA ALA A 259 -13.62 -25.41 1.45
C ALA A 259 -14.19 -25.01 2.82
N GLN A 260 -15.51 -25.09 3.01
CA GLN A 260 -16.19 -24.79 4.28
C GLN A 260 -16.26 -25.99 5.24
N GLY A 261 -16.17 -27.22 4.71
CA GLY A 261 -16.39 -28.46 5.45
C GLY A 261 -15.13 -29.22 5.89
N LYS A 262 -13.99 -28.54 6.06
CA LYS A 262 -12.83 -29.23 6.67
C LYS A 262 -13.03 -29.42 8.19
N PRO A 263 -12.76 -30.63 8.74
CA PRO A 263 -12.61 -30.82 10.18
C PRO A 263 -11.43 -30.01 10.75
#